data_AF-A0A354BF56-F1
#
_entry.id   AF-A0A354BF56-F1
#
_cell.length_a   1.000
_cell.length_b   1.000
_cell.length_c   1.000
_cell.angle_alpha   90.00
_cell.angle_beta   90.00
_cell.angle_gamma   90.00
#
_symmetry.space_group_name_H-M   'P 1'
#
loop_
_entity.id
_entity.type
_entity.pdbx_description
1 polymer ?
#
loop_
_entity_poly.entity_id
_entity_poly.type
_entity_poly.pdbx_seq_one_letter_code
_entity_poly.pdbx_strand_id
1 'polypeptide(L)'
;MSKYHDDLQHIWHRYQAENGDIPTSARDAVAWGVARGLLTIPEIDPLDRLAEDMSTALREEYRKDKYGRRYRVNHAVRVTKHGVQYTFWGVMDHSDRPFMEKAFAQRRKQIVGDCLQLKTDVDVYNDKHSEQAPIQVVLDFTTDVEEAEGLGGKAA
;
A
#
# COMPACT_ATOMS: atom_id res chain seq x y z
N MET A 1 -2.57 -16.48 8.17
CA MET A 1 -1.29 -15.90 7.70
C MET A 1 -0.37 -17.05 7.37
N SER A 2 0.64 -16.87 6.51
CA SER A 2 1.61 -17.95 6.26
C SER A 2 2.61 -18.03 7.42
N LYS A 3 3.11 -19.23 7.71
CA LYS A 3 4.13 -19.48 8.76
C LYS A 3 5.30 -18.49 8.72
N TYR A 4 5.73 -18.11 7.53
CA TYR A 4 6.80 -17.14 7.32
C TYR A 4 6.49 -15.74 7.91
N HIS A 5 5.26 -15.25 7.74
CA HIS A 5 4.88 -13.95 8.30
C HIS A 5 4.80 -14.01 9.83
N ASP A 6 4.33 -15.14 10.38
CA ASP A 6 4.28 -15.35 11.82
C ASP A 6 5.72 -15.42 12.41
N ASP A 7 6.65 -16.07 11.70
CA ASP A 7 8.07 -16.11 12.07
C ASP A 7 8.70 -14.69 12.08
N LEU A 8 8.42 -13.88 11.06
CA LEU A 8 8.88 -12.49 11.00
C LEU A 8 8.29 -11.63 12.12
N GLN A 9 7.01 -11.80 12.45
CA GLN A 9 6.37 -11.12 13.60
C GLN A 9 7.04 -11.53 14.92
N HIS A 10 7.35 -12.81 15.08
CA HIS A 10 8.06 -13.29 16.26
C HIS A 10 9.46 -12.66 16.39
N ILE A 11 10.20 -12.56 15.29
CA ILE A 11 11.51 -11.90 15.26
C ILE A 11 11.39 -10.41 15.60
N TRP A 12 10.39 -9.73 15.05
CA TRP A 12 10.10 -8.33 15.39
C TRP A 12 9.85 -8.15 16.89
N HIS A 13 9.00 -8.98 17.50
CA HIS A 13 8.73 -8.89 18.94
C HIS A 13 9.97 -9.15 19.79
N ARG A 14 10.82 -10.09 19.39
CA ARG A 14 12.09 -10.34 20.10
C ARG A 14 13.06 -9.17 19.97
N TYR A 15 13.18 -8.60 18.76
CA TYR A 15 13.98 -7.43 18.53
C TYR A 15 13.50 -6.25 19.39
N GLN A 16 12.20 -5.98 19.41
CA GLN A 16 11.63 -4.90 20.21
C GLN A 16 11.83 -5.10 21.72
N ALA A 17 11.60 -6.30 22.24
CA ALA A 17 11.83 -6.63 23.64
C ALA A 17 13.29 -6.41 24.08
N GLU A 18 14.27 -6.62 23.19
CA GLU A 18 15.69 -6.38 23.49
C GLU A 18 16.11 -4.91 23.34
N ASN A 19 15.38 -4.13 22.53
CA ASN A 19 15.70 -2.72 22.25
C ASN A 19 14.79 -1.73 22.99
N GLY A 20 13.86 -2.21 23.82
CA GLY A 20 13.00 -1.39 24.68
C GLY A 20 11.76 -0.82 23.98
N ASP A 21 11.21 -1.55 23.01
CA ASP A 21 9.97 -1.20 22.30
C ASP A 21 9.99 0.17 21.58
N ILE A 22 11.18 0.66 21.25
CA ILE A 22 11.33 1.95 20.56
C ILE A 22 10.98 1.84 19.07
N PRO A 23 10.34 2.87 18.49
CA PRO A 23 10.11 2.94 17.04
C PRO A 23 11.43 2.82 16.27
N THR A 24 11.54 1.77 15.46
CA THR A 24 12.76 1.36 14.75
C THR A 24 12.41 0.82 13.37
N SER A 25 13.39 0.73 12.48
CA SER A 25 13.13 0.27 11.12
C SER A 25 12.99 -1.26 11.06
N ALA A 26 12.13 -1.75 10.17
CA ALA A 26 12.05 -3.19 9.87
C ALA A 26 13.38 -3.74 9.33
N ARG A 27 14.18 -2.90 8.66
CA ARG A 27 15.52 -3.27 8.16
C ARG A 27 16.46 -3.63 9.30
N ASP A 28 16.44 -2.87 10.39
CA ASP A 28 17.29 -3.14 11.56
C ASP A 28 16.89 -4.44 12.24
N ALA A 29 15.59 -4.69 12.41
CA ALA A 29 15.07 -5.94 12.96
C ALA A 29 15.45 -7.16 12.12
N VAL A 30 15.37 -7.05 10.78
CA VAL A 30 15.79 -8.11 9.86
C VAL A 30 17.30 -8.33 9.89
N ALA A 31 18.11 -7.26 9.86
CA ALA A 31 19.56 -7.35 9.95
C ALA A 31 20.00 -8.00 11.28
N TRP A 32 19.36 -7.62 12.39
CA TRP A 32 19.54 -8.24 13.69
C TRP A 32 19.19 -9.73 13.69
N GLY A 33 18.07 -10.11 13.06
CA GLY A 33 17.63 -11.50 12.92
C GLY A 33 18.62 -12.34 12.11
N VAL A 34 19.12 -11.81 11.00
CA VAL A 34 20.15 -12.47 10.16
C VAL A 34 21.46 -12.62 10.92
N ALA A 35 21.94 -11.56 11.59
CA ALA A 35 23.19 -11.59 12.35
C ALA A 35 23.18 -12.63 13.49
N ARG A 36 22.00 -13.00 13.98
CA ARG A 36 21.79 -14.02 15.02
C ARG A 36 21.41 -15.39 14.48
N GLY A 37 21.37 -15.57 13.16
CA GLY A 37 20.97 -16.83 12.52
C GLY A 37 19.49 -17.18 12.72
N LEU A 38 18.65 -16.22 13.11
CA LEU A 38 17.20 -16.39 13.24
C LEU A 38 16.48 -16.22 11.89
N LEU A 39 17.12 -15.53 10.95
CA LEU A 39 16.65 -15.36 9.58
C LEU A 39 17.70 -15.81 8.59
N THR A 40 17.23 -16.42 7.51
CA THR A 40 18.03 -16.71 6.32
C THR A 40 17.67 -15.71 5.24
N ILE A 41 18.69 -15.13 4.60
CA ILE A 41 18.48 -14.28 3.44
C ILE A 41 17.91 -15.16 2.32
N PRO A 42 16.72 -14.87 1.79
CA PRO A 42 16.13 -15.69 0.74
C PRO A 42 16.88 -15.51 -0.57
N GLU A 43 16.93 -16.57 -1.38
CA GLU A 43 17.26 -16.46 -2.80
C GLU A 43 16.03 -15.93 -3.54
N ILE A 44 16.23 -14.88 -4.34
CA ILE A 44 15.16 -14.20 -5.07
C ILE A 44 15.35 -14.47 -6.57
N ASP A 45 14.28 -14.88 -7.26
CA ASP A 45 14.27 -14.96 -8.72
C ASP A 45 14.40 -13.55 -9.32
N PRO A 46 15.44 -13.26 -10.12
CA PRO A 46 15.59 -11.96 -10.78
C PRO A 46 14.39 -11.53 -11.62
N LEU A 47 13.66 -12.47 -12.23
CA LEU A 47 12.47 -12.15 -13.03
C LEU A 47 11.31 -11.69 -12.15
N ASP A 48 11.10 -12.30 -10.99
CA ASP A 48 10.08 -11.85 -10.03
C ASP A 48 10.40 -10.43 -9.55
N ARG A 49 11.67 -10.18 -9.23
CA ARG A 49 12.14 -8.83 -8.84
C ARG A 49 11.88 -7.79 -9.94
N LEU A 50 12.19 -8.12 -11.20
CA LEU A 50 11.94 -7.24 -12.35
C LEU A 50 10.44 -7.04 -12.63
N ALA A 51 9.60 -8.04 -12.40
CA ALA A 51 8.16 -7.93 -12.53
C ALA A 51 7.54 -6.99 -11.48
N GLU A 52 8.08 -6.99 -10.25
CA GLU A 52 7.73 -6.02 -9.20
C GLU A 52 8.13 -4.59 -9.58
N ASP A 53 9.36 -4.40 -10.09
CA ASP A 53 9.84 -3.11 -10.58
C ASP A 53 8.98 -2.59 -11.73
N MET A 54 8.67 -3.46 -12.70
CA MET A 54 7.78 -3.14 -13.81
C MET A 54 6.38 -2.74 -13.33
N SER A 55 5.83 -3.49 -12.38
CA SER A 55 4.54 -3.16 -11.77
C SER A 55 4.56 -1.81 -11.07
N THR A 56 5.69 -1.40 -10.50
CA THR A 56 5.87 -0.07 -9.90
C THR A 56 5.93 1.00 -10.99
N ALA A 57 6.78 0.82 -12.00
CA ALA A 57 6.91 1.74 -13.13
C ALA A 57 5.57 1.99 -13.84
N LEU A 58 4.75 0.94 -14.04
CA LEU A 58 3.43 1.08 -14.66
C LEU A 58 2.47 1.96 -13.84
N ARG A 59 2.54 1.93 -12.49
CA ARG A 59 1.72 2.79 -11.61
C ARG A 59 2.14 4.25 -11.66
N GLU A 60 3.41 4.49 -11.96
CA GLU A 60 4.05 5.81 -11.93
C GLU A 60 4.03 6.51 -13.29
N GLU A 61 3.60 5.85 -14.37
CA GLU A 61 3.39 6.51 -15.65
C GLU A 61 2.13 7.40 -15.59
N TYR A 62 2.33 8.71 -15.74
CA TYR A 62 1.27 9.69 -15.86
C TYR A 62 1.35 10.43 -17.19
N ARG A 63 0.18 10.79 -17.73
CA ARG A 63 0.04 11.72 -18.85
C ARG A 63 -0.86 12.89 -18.45
N LYS A 64 -0.85 13.94 -19.27
CA LYS A 64 -1.80 15.05 -19.19
C LYS A 64 -2.78 14.94 -20.34
N ASP A 65 -4.05 15.20 -20.09
CA ASP A 65 -5.04 15.30 -21.15
C ASP A 65 -5.08 16.72 -21.76
N LYS A 66 -5.98 16.94 -22.72
CA LYS A 66 -6.16 18.24 -23.38
C LYS A 66 -6.59 19.38 -22.46
N TYR A 67 -7.07 19.08 -21.26
CA TYR A 67 -7.44 20.06 -20.23
C TYR A 67 -6.34 20.24 -19.18
N GLY A 68 -5.19 19.59 -19.36
CA GLY A 68 -4.06 19.64 -18.43
C GLY A 68 -4.18 18.71 -17.22
N ARG A 69 -5.24 17.89 -17.14
CA ARG A 69 -5.48 16.96 -16.01
C ARG A 69 -4.47 15.83 -16.07
N ARG A 70 -3.74 15.60 -14.97
CA ARG A 70 -2.82 14.47 -14.83
C ARG A 70 -3.62 13.20 -14.55
N TYR A 71 -3.39 12.15 -15.34
CA TYR A 71 -4.02 10.84 -15.16
C TYR A 71 -2.97 9.74 -15.26
N ARG A 72 -3.23 8.59 -14.61
CA ARG A 72 -2.38 7.40 -14.72
C ARG A 72 -2.64 6.72 -16.05
N VAL A 73 -1.58 6.33 -16.74
CA VAL A 73 -1.69 5.65 -18.03
C VAL A 73 -2.13 4.20 -17.84
N ASN A 74 -1.56 3.49 -16.87
CA ASN A 74 -1.79 2.06 -16.69
C ASN A 74 -2.67 1.77 -15.47
N HIS A 75 -3.55 0.79 -15.64
CA HIS A 75 -4.51 0.35 -14.65
C HIS A 75 -4.42 -1.15 -14.39
N ALA A 76 -4.39 -1.52 -13.12
CA ALA A 76 -4.28 -2.90 -12.68
C ALA A 76 -5.66 -3.50 -12.35
N VAL A 77 -5.88 -4.73 -12.76
CA VAL A 77 -7.03 -5.55 -12.37
C VAL A 77 -6.53 -6.86 -11.76
N ARG A 78 -6.92 -7.10 -10.51
CA ARG A 78 -6.67 -8.39 -9.84
C ARG A 78 -7.78 -9.38 -10.18
N VAL A 79 -7.41 -10.58 -10.62
CA VAL A 79 -8.35 -11.66 -10.94
C VAL A 79 -7.86 -12.95 -10.28
N THR A 80 -8.74 -13.63 -9.56
CA THR A 80 -8.44 -14.94 -9.00
C THR A 80 -8.99 -16.02 -9.93
N LYS A 81 -8.14 -16.92 -10.41
CA LYS A 81 -8.52 -18.08 -11.22
C LYS A 81 -7.92 -19.33 -10.56
N HIS A 82 -8.73 -20.36 -10.32
CA HIS A 82 -8.29 -21.61 -9.68
C HIS A 82 -7.50 -21.41 -8.38
N GLY A 83 -7.90 -20.45 -7.55
CA GLY A 83 -7.23 -20.14 -6.28
C GLY A 83 -5.96 -19.30 -6.40
N VAL A 84 -5.47 -19.03 -7.62
CA VAL A 84 -4.29 -18.21 -7.88
C VAL A 84 -4.73 -16.79 -8.24
N GLN A 85 -4.14 -15.78 -7.57
CA GLN A 85 -4.39 -14.38 -7.87
C GLN A 85 -3.41 -13.89 -8.96
N TYR A 86 -3.96 -13.30 -10.01
CA TYR A 86 -3.22 -12.66 -11.10
C TYR A 86 -3.46 -11.16 -11.08
N THR A 87 -2.46 -10.39 -11.50
CA THR A 87 -2.60 -8.96 -11.78
C THR A 87 -2.44 -8.72 -13.27
N PHE A 88 -3.47 -8.18 -13.92
CA PHE A 88 -3.43 -7.79 -15.32
C PHE A 88 -3.33 -6.27 -15.43
N TRP A 89 -2.55 -5.79 -16.39
CA TRP A 89 -2.34 -4.37 -16.68
C TRP A 89 -3.02 -3.99 -17.98
N GLY A 90 -3.70 -2.86 -17.99
CA GLY A 90 -4.30 -2.27 -19.19
C GLY A 90 -3.96 -0.79 -19.30
N VAL A 91 -3.71 -0.32 -20.52
CA VAL A 91 -3.47 1.10 -20.84
C VAL A 91 -4.83 1.78 -20.99
N MET A 92 -5.04 2.93 -20.32
CA MET A 92 -6.33 3.63 -20.28
C MET A 92 -6.90 3.89 -21.69
N ASP A 93 -6.06 4.31 -22.64
CA ASP A 93 -6.48 4.67 -24.00
C ASP A 93 -6.81 3.47 -24.90
N HIS A 94 -6.45 2.24 -24.49
CA HIS A 94 -6.56 1.04 -25.33
C HIS A 94 -7.37 -0.09 -24.68
N SER A 95 -7.64 0.02 -23.39
CA SER A 95 -8.42 -0.97 -22.65
C SER A 95 -9.90 -0.82 -22.93
N ASP A 96 -10.63 -1.94 -22.93
CA ASP A 96 -12.07 -1.90 -23.05
C ASP A 96 -12.74 -1.32 -21.80
N ARG A 97 -13.98 -0.86 -21.96
CA ARG A 97 -14.77 -0.27 -20.87
C ARG A 97 -14.95 -1.23 -19.68
N PRO A 98 -15.30 -2.52 -19.88
CA PRO A 98 -15.41 -3.47 -18.77
C PRO A 98 -14.13 -3.63 -17.95
N PHE A 99 -12.95 -3.65 -18.58
CA PHE A 99 -11.67 -3.71 -17.88
C PHE A 99 -11.47 -2.47 -17.00
N MET A 100 -11.73 -1.28 -17.54
CA MET A 100 -11.56 -0.02 -16.82
C MET A 100 -12.55 0.14 -15.67
N GLU A 101 -13.82 -0.22 -15.87
CA GLU A 101 -14.83 -0.22 -14.80
C GLU A 101 -14.40 -1.12 -13.64
N LYS A 102 -13.88 -2.32 -13.95
CA LYS A 102 -13.36 -3.24 -12.94
C LYS A 102 -12.12 -2.68 -12.22
N ALA A 103 -11.19 -2.07 -12.95
CA ALA A 103 -10.00 -1.44 -12.36
C ALA A 103 -10.38 -0.32 -11.38
N PHE A 104 -11.30 0.56 -11.76
CA PHE A 104 -11.78 1.63 -10.91
C PHE A 104 -12.56 1.11 -9.69
N ALA A 105 -13.44 0.13 -9.87
CA ALA A 105 -14.18 -0.48 -8.77
C ALA A 105 -13.25 -1.14 -7.74
N GLN A 106 -12.21 -1.85 -8.19
CA GLN A 106 -11.23 -2.47 -7.30
C GLN A 106 -10.42 -1.41 -6.54
N ARG A 107 -9.99 -0.35 -7.22
CA ARG A 107 -9.26 0.75 -6.57
C ARG A 107 -10.13 1.49 -5.55
N ARG A 108 -11.40 1.73 -5.86
CA ARG A 108 -12.36 2.29 -4.89
C ARG A 108 -12.51 1.38 -3.67
N LYS A 109 -12.64 0.06 -3.88
CA LYS A 109 -12.72 -0.91 -2.78
C LYS A 109 -11.46 -0.90 -1.91
N GLN A 110 -10.28 -0.74 -2.52
CA GLN A 110 -9.03 -0.60 -1.79
C GLN A 110 -9.05 0.64 -0.90
N ILE A 111 -9.44 1.81 -1.44
CA ILE A 111 -9.55 3.06 -0.66
C ILE A 111 -10.48 2.87 0.55
N VAL A 112 -11.64 2.25 0.35
CA VAL A 112 -12.59 1.96 1.45
C VAL A 112 -11.96 1.04 2.50
N GLY A 113 -11.22 0.01 2.09
CA GLY A 113 -10.51 -0.89 2.99
C GLY A 113 -9.46 -0.16 3.83
N ASP A 114 -8.66 0.69 3.19
CA ASP A 114 -7.63 1.49 3.85
C ASP A 114 -8.25 2.46 4.87
N CYS A 115 -9.36 3.13 4.51
CA CYS A 115 -10.10 4.02 5.41
C CYS A 115 -10.68 3.30 6.62
N LEU A 116 -11.29 2.12 6.40
CA LEU A 116 -11.86 1.32 7.47
C LEU A 116 -10.78 0.85 8.45
N GLN A 117 -9.63 0.40 7.95
CA GLN A 117 -8.52 -0.03 8.78
C GLN A 117 -8.00 1.15 9.63
N LEU A 118 -7.74 2.30 9.00
CA LEU A 118 -7.27 3.49 9.69
C LEU A 118 -8.23 3.93 10.80
N LYS A 119 -9.54 3.95 10.53
CA LYS A 119 -10.56 4.29 11.55
C LYS A 119 -10.51 3.33 12.71
N THR A 120 -10.47 2.03 12.41
CA THR A 120 -10.42 0.97 13.44
C THR A 120 -9.18 1.12 14.32
N ASP A 121 -8.03 1.37 13.71
CA ASP A 121 -6.76 1.53 14.43
C ASP A 121 -6.78 2.76 15.34
N VAL A 122 -7.30 3.89 14.85
CA VAL A 122 -7.47 5.13 15.65
C VAL A 122 -8.44 4.91 16.81
N ASP A 123 -9.57 4.24 16.58
CA ASP A 123 -10.54 3.95 17.63
C ASP A 123 -9.93 3.08 18.73
N VAL A 124 -9.27 1.98 18.34
CA VAL A 124 -8.61 1.08 19.30
C VAL A 124 -7.49 1.80 20.04
N TYR A 125 -6.74 2.69 19.38
CA TYR A 125 -5.71 3.49 20.04
C TYR A 125 -6.33 4.45 21.06
N ASN A 126 -7.38 5.17 20.70
CA ASN A 126 -8.09 6.10 21.57
C ASN A 126 -8.68 5.38 22.79
N ASP A 127 -9.29 4.21 22.60
CA ASP A 127 -9.84 3.39 23.68
C ASP A 127 -8.75 2.92 24.66
N LYS A 128 -7.57 2.58 24.15
CA LYS A 128 -6.40 2.18 24.97
C LYS A 128 -5.77 3.34 25.73
N HIS A 129 -5.99 4.57 25.28
CA HIS A 129 -5.39 5.80 25.83
C HIS A 129 -6.49 6.81 26.19
N SER A 130 -7.54 6.33 26.88
CA SER A 130 -8.73 7.13 27.22
C SER A 130 -8.45 8.37 28.09
N GLU A 131 -7.27 8.44 28.71
CA GLU A 131 -6.77 9.59 29.46
C GLU A 131 -6.26 10.73 28.59
N GLN A 132 -6.00 10.47 27.30
CA GLN A 132 -5.49 11.44 26.35
C GLN A 132 -6.61 12.07 25.52
N ALA A 133 -6.33 13.22 24.92
CA ALA A 133 -7.24 13.82 23.95
C ALA A 133 -7.40 12.86 22.74
N PRO A 134 -8.63 12.45 22.37
CA PRO A 134 -8.83 11.50 21.30
C PRO A 134 -8.35 12.03 19.95
N ILE A 135 -7.58 11.21 19.23
CA ILE A 135 -7.18 11.50 17.86
C ILE A 135 -8.43 11.47 16.97
N GLN A 136 -8.68 12.57 16.27
CA GLN A 136 -9.78 12.67 15.30
C GLN A 136 -9.28 12.38 13.89
N VAL A 137 -9.98 11.51 13.17
CA VAL A 137 -9.72 11.24 11.75
C VAL A 137 -10.98 11.49 10.93
N VAL A 138 -10.89 12.41 9.97
CA VAL A 138 -11.97 12.70 9.02
C VAL A 138 -11.71 11.88 7.76
N LEU A 139 -12.71 11.10 7.34
CA LEU A 139 -12.65 10.25 6.14
C LEU A 139 -13.49 10.80 4.98
N ASP A 140 -14.03 12.01 5.16
CA ASP A 140 -14.59 12.80 4.08
C ASP A 140 -13.47 13.61 3.42
N PHE A 141 -13.00 13.13 2.28
CA PHE A 141 -11.90 13.75 1.53
C PHE A 141 -12.37 14.81 0.53
N THR A 142 -13.63 15.27 0.61
CA THR A 142 -14.17 16.23 -0.38
C THR A 142 -13.29 17.48 -0.47
N THR A 143 -12.99 18.10 0.67
CA THR A 143 -12.13 19.27 0.73
C THR A 143 -10.67 18.96 0.36
N ASP A 144 -10.11 17.82 0.81
CA ASP A 144 -8.74 17.43 0.45
C ASP A 144 -8.54 17.29 -1.07
N VAL A 145 -9.55 16.72 -1.75
CA VAL A 145 -9.54 16.59 -3.22
C VAL A 145 -9.64 17.96 -3.89
N GLU A 146 -10.56 18.81 -3.44
CA GLU A 146 -10.71 20.18 -3.97
C GLU A 146 -9.43 21.01 -3.81
N GLU A 147 -8.77 20.91 -2.64
CA GLU A 147 -7.50 21.58 -2.37
C GLU A 147 -6.38 21.06 -3.28
N ALA A 148 -6.26 19.74 -3.44
CA ALA A 148 -5.25 19.14 -4.31
C ALA A 148 -5.45 19.54 -5.78
N GLU A 149 -6.69 19.62 -6.26
CA GLU A 149 -7.03 20.10 -7.61
C GLU A 149 -6.70 21.59 -7.77
N GLY A 150 -7.01 22.43 -6.76
CA GLY A 150 -6.71 23.86 -6.76
C GLY A 150 -5.21 24.18 -6.71
N LEU A 151 -4.42 23.39 -5.98
CA LEU A 151 -2.95 23.50 -5.92
C LEU A 151 -2.29 23.04 -7.23
N GLY A 152 -2.92 22.12 -7.96
CA GLY A 152 -2.47 21.65 -9.28
C GLY A 152 -2.43 22.73 -10.37
N GLY A 153 -3.01 23.92 -10.12
CA GLY A 153 -2.92 25.10 -11.00
C GLY A 153 -1.85 26.13 -10.64
N LYS A 154 -1.17 26.00 -9.49
CA LYS A 154 -0.15 26.97 -9.02
C LYS A 154 1.31 26.46 -9.10
N ALA A 155 1.51 25.22 -9.55
CA ALA A 155 2.84 24.67 -9.80
C ALA A 155 3.07 24.49 -11.30
N ALA A 156 3.38 25.60 -11.97
CA ALA A 156 4.10 25.68 -13.25
C ALA A 156 4.75 27.06 -13.36
#